data_AF-X1K0A0-F1
#
_entry.id   AF-X1K0A0-F1
#
_cell.length_a   1.000
_cell.length_b   1.000
_cell.length_c   1.000
_cell.angle_alpha   90.00
_cell.angle_beta   90.00
_cell.angle_gamma   90.00
#
_symmetry.space_group_name_H-M   'P 1'
#
loop_
_entity.id
_entity.type
_entity.pdbx_description
1 polymer ?
#
loop_
_entity_poly.entity_id
_entity_poly.type
_entity_poly.pdbx_seq_one_letter_code
_entity_poly.pdbx_strand_id
1 'polypeptide(L)'
;LIGRLLAYAGMLEGKNVAWMPSYGPEMRGGTANCTVIISSEEIASPVVPYPKSIIVMNKPSLDKFEPNVKKEGLIILNDSLIDQKVSRNDLSIDSIIYKNNGDIFTSVSSMYYFCSTN
;
A
#
# COMPACT_ATOMS: atom_id res chain seq x y z
N LEU A 1 -0.57 6.68 -8.48
CA LEU A 1 -1.66 6.26 -9.39
C LEU A 1 -2.60 5.24 -8.74
N ILE A 2 -2.08 4.10 -8.26
CA ILE A 2 -2.86 2.98 -7.71
C ILE A 2 -3.85 3.38 -6.60
N GLY A 3 -3.46 4.22 -5.64
CA GLY A 3 -4.36 4.56 -4.54
C GLY A 3 -5.59 5.35 -4.96
N ARG A 4 -5.44 6.16 -6.01
CA ARG A 4 -6.56 6.90 -6.58
C ARG A 4 -7.49 5.96 -7.36
N LEU A 5 -6.94 4.97 -8.07
CA LEU A 5 -7.73 3.94 -8.74
C LEU A 5 -8.60 3.16 -7.74
N LEU A 6 -8.01 2.73 -6.62
CA LEU A 6 -8.73 1.98 -5.58
C LEU A 6 -9.77 2.85 -4.87
N ALA A 7 -9.46 4.13 -4.63
CA ALA A 7 -10.42 5.08 -4.12
C ALA A 7 -11.63 5.22 -5.05
N TYR A 8 -11.40 5.38 -6.36
CA TYR A 8 -12.49 5.43 -7.34
C TYR A 8 -13.29 4.13 -7.41
N ALA A 9 -12.64 2.97 -7.37
CA ALA A 9 -13.33 1.69 -7.35
C ALA A 9 -14.26 1.58 -6.13
N GLY A 10 -13.77 1.92 -4.93
CA GLY A 10 -14.60 1.93 -3.72
C GLY A 10 -15.78 2.91 -3.81
N MET A 11 -15.57 4.09 -4.39
CA MET A 11 -16.66 5.05 -4.63
C MET A 11 -17.71 4.51 -5.60
N LEU A 12 -17.30 3.84 -6.68
CA LEU A 12 -18.20 3.22 -7.66
C LEU A 12 -19.01 2.08 -7.06
N GLU A 13 -18.47 1.37 -6.07
CA GLU A 13 -19.17 0.34 -5.29
C GLU A 13 -20.07 0.91 -4.16
N GLY A 14 -20.19 2.24 -4.05
CA GLY A 14 -21.00 2.89 -3.02
C GLY A 14 -20.43 2.77 -1.61
N LYS A 15 -19.12 2.53 -1.46
CA LYS A 15 -18.42 2.46 -0.18
C LYS A 15 -17.97 3.84 0.28
N ASN A 16 -17.74 3.98 1.58
CA ASN A 16 -17.08 5.14 2.15
C ASN A 16 -15.58 5.05 1.87
N VAL A 17 -14.99 6.13 1.36
CA VAL A 17 -13.59 6.16 0.94
C VAL A 17 -12.86 7.37 1.51
N ALA A 18 -11.67 7.14 2.07
CA ALA A 18 -10.72 8.20 2.42
C ALA A 18 -9.40 7.97 1.67
N TRP A 19 -8.92 9.01 0.98
CA TRP A 19 -7.67 8.96 0.22
C TRP A 19 -6.73 10.04 0.75
N MET A 20 -5.64 9.61 1.39
CA MET A 20 -4.64 10.49 2.00
C MET A 20 -3.27 10.21 1.39
N PRO A 21 -2.86 10.93 0.35
CA PRO A 21 -1.51 10.83 -0.14
C PRO A 21 -0.54 11.53 0.82
N SER A 22 0.66 10.97 0.97
CA SER A 22 1.70 11.53 1.82
C SER A 22 3.01 11.58 1.03
N TYR A 23 3.49 12.79 0.85
CA TYR A 23 4.72 13.12 0.15
C TYR A 23 5.35 14.28 0.91
N GLY A 24 6.54 14.10 1.45
CA GLY A 24 7.32 15.19 2.03
C GLY A 24 8.49 15.56 1.11
N PRO A 25 9.64 16.00 1.67
CA PRO A 25 10.88 16.28 0.92
C PRO A 25 11.38 15.10 0.07
N GLU A 26 10.82 13.90 0.29
CA GLU A 26 11.05 12.63 -0.40
C GLU A 26 10.77 12.66 -1.91
N MET A 27 10.16 13.72 -2.45
CA MET A 27 10.04 13.89 -3.92
C MET A 27 11.41 13.98 -4.64
N ARG A 28 12.52 14.15 -3.90
CA ARG A 28 13.91 14.06 -4.39
C ARG A 28 14.59 12.72 -4.05
N GLY A 29 13.84 11.61 -3.97
CA GLY A 29 14.40 10.24 -3.87
C GLY A 29 14.09 9.47 -2.58
N GLY A 30 13.08 9.87 -1.82
CA GLY A 30 12.59 9.13 -0.65
C GLY A 30 11.33 8.33 -0.92
N THR A 31 10.77 7.74 0.12
CA THR A 31 9.51 6.98 0.04
C THR A 31 8.33 7.94 -0.04
N ALA A 32 7.64 7.99 -1.18
CA ALA A 32 6.26 8.50 -1.17
C ALA A 32 5.35 7.44 -0.55
N ASN A 33 4.23 7.82 0.05
CA ASN A 33 3.23 6.88 0.52
C ASN A 33 1.84 7.41 0.23
N CYS A 34 0.85 6.54 0.29
CA CYS A 34 -0.53 6.92 0.19
C CYS A 34 -1.34 5.95 1.00
N THR A 35 -2.30 6.46 1.76
CA THR A 35 -3.25 5.66 2.51
C THR A 35 -4.58 5.75 1.79
N VAL A 36 -5.17 4.60 1.50
CA VAL A 36 -6.56 4.49 1.01
C VAL A 36 -7.31 3.71 2.04
N ILE A 37 -8.47 4.20 2.48
CA ILE A 37 -9.40 3.50 3.35
C ILE A 37 -10.67 3.30 2.55
N ILE A 38 -11.14 2.05 2.47
CA ILE A 38 -12.44 1.69 1.88
C ILE A 38 -13.22 0.95 2.96
N SER A 39 -14.45 1.38 3.22
CA SER A 39 -15.29 0.88 4.32
C SER A 39 -16.78 0.84 3.92
N SER A 40 -17.53 -0.13 4.44
CA SER A 40 -19.00 -0.14 4.36
C SER A 40 -19.67 0.88 5.29
N GLU A 41 -18.94 1.34 6.32
CA GLU A 41 -19.39 2.28 7.34
C GLU A 41 -18.64 3.61 7.25
N GLU A 42 -19.14 4.64 7.93
CA GLU A 42 -18.52 5.96 7.98
C GLU A 42 -17.08 5.90 8.50
N ILE A 43 -16.19 6.68 7.88
CA ILE A 43 -14.77 6.74 8.23
C ILE A 43 -14.56 7.85 9.26
N ALA A 44 -14.33 7.47 10.52
CA ALA A 44 -14.10 8.42 11.61
C ALA A 44 -12.76 9.18 11.51
N SER A 45 -11.73 8.58 10.90
CA SER A 45 -10.42 9.22 10.74
C SER A 45 -9.66 8.66 9.52
N PRO A 46 -8.95 9.52 8.76
CA PRO A 46 -8.10 9.10 7.67
C PRO A 46 -6.71 8.59 8.11
N VAL A 47 -6.40 8.64 9.41
CA VAL A 47 -5.09 8.23 9.96
C VAL A 47 -5.13 6.77 10.37
N VAL A 48 -4.25 5.95 9.79
CA VAL A 48 -4.16 4.51 10.06
C VAL A 48 -2.78 4.17 10.63
N PRO A 49 -2.63 4.04 11.95
CA PRO A 49 -1.33 3.71 12.56
C PRO A 49 -0.92 2.26 12.29
N TYR A 50 -1.88 1.34 12.20
CA TYR A 50 -1.63 -0.08 11.98
C TYR A 50 -2.49 -0.63 10.84
N PRO A 51 -1.98 -0.69 9.59
CA PRO A 51 -2.77 -1.18 8.46
C PRO A 51 -2.97 -2.70 8.49
N LYS A 52 -4.13 -3.17 8.00
CA LYS A 52 -4.42 -4.60 7.73
C LYS A 52 -3.62 -5.12 6.53
N SER A 53 -3.32 -4.27 5.56
CA SER A 53 -2.61 -4.66 4.34
C SER A 53 -1.71 -3.53 3.84
N ILE A 54 -0.65 -3.86 3.12
CA ILE A 54 0.24 -2.89 2.47
C ILE A 54 0.72 -3.43 1.11
N ILE A 55 0.95 -2.54 0.14
CA ILE A 55 1.60 -2.88 -1.13
C ILE A 55 2.99 -2.21 -1.11
N VAL A 56 4.03 -2.98 -1.36
CA VAL A 56 5.41 -2.54 -1.17
C VAL A 56 6.17 -2.72 -2.47
N MET A 57 6.62 -1.60 -3.01
CA MET A 57 7.21 -1.52 -4.35
C MET A 57 8.73 -1.34 -4.34
N ASN A 58 9.32 -1.10 -3.17
CA ASN A 58 10.75 -0.97 -2.99
C ASN A 58 11.15 -1.35 -1.55
N LYS A 59 12.42 -1.66 -1.37
CA LYS A 59 12.99 -2.06 -0.08
C LYS A 59 12.85 -1.01 1.04
N PRO A 60 13.16 0.29 0.85
CA PRO A 60 13.01 1.28 1.92
C PRO A 60 11.60 1.37 2.50
N SER A 61 10.60 1.04 1.69
CA SER A 61 9.18 1.01 2.08
C SER A 61 8.81 -0.26 2.84
N LEU A 62 9.45 -1.37 2.53
CA LEU A 62 9.33 -2.59 3.34
C LEU A 62 9.85 -2.30 4.75
N ASP A 63 11.10 -1.84 4.83
CA ASP A 63 11.81 -1.60 6.09
C ASP A 63 11.06 -0.59 6.99
N LYS A 64 10.48 0.46 6.40
CA LYS A 64 9.80 1.53 7.15
C LYS A 64 8.42 1.13 7.68
N PHE A 65 7.72 0.18 7.05
CA PHE A 65 6.29 -0.03 7.33
C PHE A 65 5.89 -1.46 7.66
N GLU A 66 6.72 -2.47 7.37
CA GLU A 66 6.53 -3.83 7.88
C GLU A 66 6.25 -3.88 9.40
N PRO A 67 6.94 -3.08 10.25
CA PRO A 67 6.68 -3.10 11.70
C PRO A 67 5.26 -2.63 12.07
N ASN A 68 4.61 -1.83 11.22
CA ASN A 68 3.30 -1.24 11.51
C ASN A 68 2.14 -2.11 11.05
N VAL A 69 2.36 -3.15 10.23
CA VAL A 69 1.29 -4.03 9.76
C VAL A 69 0.67 -4.78 10.95
N LYS A 70 -0.66 -4.84 11.01
CA LYS A 70 -1.36 -5.63 12.04
C LYS A 70 -0.92 -7.09 11.94
N LYS A 71 -0.94 -7.79 13.08
CA LYS A 71 -0.80 -9.25 13.11
C LYS A 71 -1.80 -9.89 12.13
N GLU A 72 -1.38 -10.93 11.43
CA GLU A 72 -2.15 -11.61 10.37
C GLU A 72 -2.49 -10.70 9.17
N GLY A 73 -1.85 -9.53 9.08
CA GLY A 73 -2.00 -8.63 7.94
C GLY A 73 -1.29 -9.12 6.68
N LEU A 74 -1.64 -8.51 5.55
CA LEU A 74 -1.14 -8.88 4.22
C LEU A 74 -0.08 -7.90 3.73
N ILE A 75 1.07 -8.41 3.28
CA ILE A 75 2.07 -7.65 2.52
C ILE A 75 2.07 -8.15 1.08
N ILE A 76 1.80 -7.25 0.12
CA ILE A 76 1.97 -7.51 -1.30
C ILE A 76 3.32 -6.93 -1.73
N LEU A 77 4.27 -7.77 -2.14
CA LEU A 77 5.63 -7.38 -2.53
C LEU A 77 5.80 -7.34 -4.03
N ASN A 78 6.54 -6.34 -4.52
CA ASN A 78 7.15 -6.41 -5.85
C ASN A 78 8.44 -7.24 -5.79
N ASP A 79 8.32 -8.52 -6.10
CA ASP A 79 9.42 -9.50 -6.04
C ASP A 79 10.54 -9.17 -7.03
N SER A 80 10.22 -8.51 -8.15
CA SER A 80 11.23 -8.10 -9.15
C SER A 80 12.19 -7.01 -8.64
N LEU A 81 11.86 -6.31 -7.55
CA LEU A 81 12.65 -5.17 -7.02
C LEU A 81 13.08 -5.35 -5.56
N ILE A 82 12.61 -6.39 -4.88
CA ILE A 82 12.83 -6.61 -3.45
C ILE A 82 13.35 -8.03 -3.25
N ASP A 83 14.67 -8.18 -3.17
CA ASP A 83 15.31 -9.47 -2.88
C ASP A 83 15.27 -9.86 -1.39
N GLN A 84 14.71 -8.99 -0.54
CA GLN A 84 14.63 -9.19 0.91
C GLN A 84 13.31 -9.84 1.32
N LYS A 85 13.39 -10.87 2.16
CA LYS A 85 12.20 -11.47 2.79
C LYS A 85 11.68 -10.60 3.93
N VAL A 86 10.36 -10.57 4.08
CA VAL A 86 9.67 -10.04 5.27
C VAL A 86 10.23 -10.75 6.51
N SER A 87 10.62 -9.98 7.52
CA SER A 87 11.23 -10.51 8.75
C SER A 87 10.21 -11.09 9.73
N ARG A 88 8.97 -10.63 9.64
CA ARG A 88 7.84 -11.06 10.47
C ARG A 88 7.18 -12.34 9.96
N ASN A 89 7.08 -13.33 10.84
CA ASN A 89 6.46 -14.64 10.56
C ASN A 89 4.94 -14.66 10.80
N ASP A 90 4.37 -13.59 11.36
CA ASP A 90 2.95 -13.47 11.68
C ASP A 90 2.13 -12.77 10.59
N LEU A 91 2.72 -12.59 9.40
CA LEU A 91 2.12 -11.88 8.27
C LEU A 91 1.88 -12.82 7.09
N SER A 92 0.81 -12.55 6.35
CA SER A 92 0.56 -13.15 5.04
C SER A 92 1.36 -12.38 3.98
N ILE A 93 2.02 -13.09 3.09
CA ILE A 93 2.89 -12.49 2.06
C ILE A 93 2.45 -12.98 0.70
N ASP A 94 2.08 -12.05 -0.18
CA ASP A 94 1.85 -12.30 -1.59
C ASP A 94 2.88 -11.53 -2.42
N SER A 95 3.39 -12.15 -3.49
CA SER A 95 4.39 -11.55 -4.37
C SER A 95 3.82 -11.35 -5.77
N ILE A 96 3.96 -10.14 -6.29
CA ILE A 96 3.69 -9.84 -7.69
C ILE A 96 5.02 -9.75 -8.45
N ILE A 97 5.18 -10.57 -9.49
CA ILE A 97 6.32 -10.50 -10.40
C ILE A 97 5.92 -9.58 -11.55
N TYR A 98 6.56 -8.42 -11.64
CA TYR A 98 6.44 -7.57 -12.82
C TYR A 98 7.51 -7.96 -13.84
N LYS A 99 7.08 -8.47 -15.00
CA LYS A 99 7.94 -8.63 -16.19
C LYS A 99 7.69 -7.47 -17.14
N ASN A 100 8.70 -6.64 -17.33
CA ASN A 100 8.61 -5.43 -18.14
C ASN A 100 8.56 -5.81 -19.63
N ASN A 101 7.38 -5.84 -20.24
CA ASN A 101 7.18 -6.15 -21.67
C ASN A 101 7.05 -4.88 -22.55
N GLY A 102 7.81 -3.83 -22.24
CA GLY A 102 7.78 -2.56 -22.97
C GLY A 102 6.51 -1.74 -22.67
N ASP A 103 6.70 -0.47 -22.32
CA ASP A 103 5.65 0.55 -22.23
C ASP A 103 4.49 0.30 -21.26
N ILE A 104 4.75 0.48 -19.96
CA ILE A 104 3.91 1.23 -19.01
C ILE A 104 4.82 1.64 -17.85
N PHE A 105 5.31 2.88 -17.88
CA PHE A 105 5.98 3.49 -16.72
C PHE A 105 4.94 3.70 -15.62
N THR A 106 4.87 2.79 -14.66
CA THR A 106 4.17 3.08 -13.40
C THR A 106 5.22 3.49 -12.37
N SER A 107 5.41 4.80 -12.20
CA SER A 107 6.12 5.35 -11.04
C SER A 107 5.30 5.06 -9.78
N VAL A 108 5.45 3.85 -9.24
CA VAL A 108 4.91 3.51 -7.91
C VAL A 108 6.05 3.66 -6.92
N SER A 109 6.40 4.91 -6.65
CA SER A 109 7.16 5.26 -5.45
C SER A 109 6.23 4.99 -4.27
N SER A 110 6.28 3.75 -3.77
CA SER A 110 5.83 3.29 -2.47
C SER A 110 4.37 3.59 -2.08
N MET A 111 3.54 2.55 -1.99
CA MET A 111 2.09 2.70 -2.10
C MET A 111 1.39 1.84 -1.06
N TYR A 112 1.06 2.40 0.10
CA TYR A 112 0.30 1.68 1.13
C TYR A 112 -1.15 1.51 0.68
N TYR A 113 -1.78 0.39 1.02
CA TYR A 113 -3.18 0.16 0.68
C TYR A 113 -3.90 -0.48 1.84
N PHE A 114 -4.84 0.24 2.45
CA PHE A 114 -5.61 -0.24 3.58
C PHE A 114 -7.06 -0.56 3.13
N CYS A 115 -7.32 -1.83 2.84
CA CYS A 115 -8.70 -2.30 2.73
C CYS A 115 -9.21 -2.59 4.14
N SER A 116 -10.17 -1.80 4.62
CA SER A 116 -10.91 -2.09 5.85
C SER A 116 -12.31 -2.53 5.52
N THR A 117 -12.45 -3.77 5.08
CA THR A 117 -13.73 -4.45 5.26
C THR A 117 -13.79 -4.91 6.72
N ASN A 118 -14.74 -4.36 7.47
CA ASN A 118 -15.43 -5.14 8.50
C ASN A 118 -16.20 -6.26 7.80
#